data_AF-A0A0S7CV85-F1
#
_entry.id   AF-A0A0S7CV85-F1
#
_cell.length_a   1.000
_cell.length_b   1.000
_cell.length_c   1.000
_cell.angle_alpha   90.00
_cell.angle_beta   90.00
_cell.angle_gamma   90.00
#
_symmetry.space_group_name_H-M   'P 1'
#
loop_
_entity.id
_entity.type
_entity.pdbx_description
1 polymer ?
#
loop_
_entity_poly.entity_id
_entity_poly.type
_entity_poly.pdbx_seq_one_letter_code
_entity_poly.pdbx_strand_id
1 'polypeptide(L)'
;MTLRAEMVRLRKVLHELDPAAVPESRPYRLPIDLGQDAAQVLSCLQRGAHRIALEIYKGAVLPHSEAPGIVELREKVSALLREAVLNDGSAEALLKYAGLPEAKKRRRRPACRPQAPAAALAKAGSRRRRA
;
A
#
# COMPACT_ATOMS: atom_id res chain seq x y z
N MET A 1 1.44 -28.19 -2.46
CA MET A 1 2.16 -27.55 -3.58
C MET A 1 3.59 -27.24 -3.15
N THR A 2 4.57 -27.34 -4.05
CA THR A 2 5.98 -27.01 -3.74
C THR A 2 6.36 -25.67 -4.36
N LEU A 3 7.20 -24.89 -3.66
CA LEU A 3 7.67 -23.58 -4.13
C LEU A 3 8.33 -23.65 -5.51
N ARG A 4 9.10 -24.72 -5.79
CA ARG A 4 9.78 -24.89 -7.07
C ARG A 4 8.79 -24.95 -8.24
N ALA A 5 7.69 -25.70 -8.09
CA ALA A 5 6.68 -25.84 -9.13
C ALA A 5 5.90 -24.54 -9.35
N GLU A 6 5.63 -23.77 -8.29
CA GLU A 6 5.03 -22.43 -8.41
C GLU A 6 5.97 -21.44 -9.10
N MET A 7 7.27 -21.44 -8.76
CA MET A 7 8.26 -20.55 -9.38
C MET A 7 8.47 -20.82 -10.87
N VAL A 8 8.42 -22.08 -11.30
CA VAL A 8 8.50 -22.43 -12.74
C VAL A 8 7.27 -21.89 -13.49
N ARG A 9 6.07 -22.07 -12.92
CA ARG A 9 4.83 -21.52 -13.50
C ARG A 9 4.88 -20.00 -13.59
N LEU A 10 5.26 -19.33 -12.51
CA LEU A 10 5.39 -17.87 -12.47
C LEU A 10 6.40 -17.36 -13.50
N ARG A 11 7.59 -17.98 -13.60
CA ARG A 11 8.61 -17.57 -14.58
C ARG A 11 8.13 -17.71 -16.02
N LYS A 12 7.38 -18.77 -16.33
CA LYS A 12 6.82 -18.94 -17.67
C LYS A 12 5.87 -17.79 -18.03
N VAL A 13 4.92 -17.48 -17.14
CA VAL A 13 3.96 -16.38 -17.35
C VAL A 13 4.67 -15.02 -17.44
N LEU A 14 5.63 -14.75 -16.56
CA LEU A 14 6.35 -13.48 -16.60
C LEU A 14 7.22 -13.35 -17.86
N HIS A 15 7.84 -14.43 -18.32
CA HIS A 15 8.63 -14.40 -19.56
C HIS A 15 7.77 -14.09 -20.79
N GLU A 16 6.52 -14.55 -20.82
CA GLU A 16 5.56 -14.24 -21.89
C GLU A 16 5.10 -12.77 -21.85
N LEU A 17 5.01 -12.16 -20.67
CA LEU A 17 4.57 -10.77 -20.50
C LEU A 17 5.71 -9.76 -20.68
N ASP A 18 6.85 -10.03 -20.04
CA ASP A 18 8.06 -9.24 -20.09
C ASP A 18 9.27 -10.09 -19.67
N PRO A 19 10.16 -10.45 -20.62
CA PRO A 19 11.38 -11.19 -20.32
C PRO A 19 12.29 -10.52 -19.28
N ALA A 20 12.25 -9.19 -19.17
CA ALA A 20 13.01 -8.45 -18.16
C ALA A 20 12.41 -8.59 -16.76
N ALA A 21 11.14 -8.96 -16.60
CA ALA A 21 10.49 -9.11 -15.30
C ALA A 21 10.72 -10.47 -14.64
N VAL A 22 11.48 -11.38 -15.25
CA VAL A 22 11.64 -12.76 -14.77
C VAL A 22 12.48 -12.82 -13.48
N PRO A 23 11.98 -13.44 -12.39
CA PRO A 23 12.72 -13.53 -11.14
C PRO A 23 13.98 -14.40 -11.22
N GLU A 24 15.05 -13.95 -10.56
CA GLU A 24 16.30 -14.68 -10.40
C GLU A 24 16.12 -16.03 -9.69
N SER A 25 17.08 -16.94 -9.90
CA SER A 25 16.99 -18.33 -9.43
C SER A 25 17.15 -18.48 -7.91
N ARG A 26 17.95 -17.62 -7.26
CA ARG A 26 18.00 -17.38 -5.79
C ARG A 26 19.04 -16.26 -5.47
N PRO A 27 18.71 -15.29 -4.60
CA PRO A 27 17.38 -15.03 -4.02
C PRO A 27 16.35 -14.69 -5.11
N TYR A 28 15.07 -15.03 -4.90
CA TYR A 28 14.01 -14.78 -5.89
C TYR A 28 13.69 -13.28 -5.98
N ARG A 29 14.59 -12.52 -6.60
CA ARG A 29 14.50 -11.07 -6.80
C ARG A 29 13.94 -10.79 -8.18
N LEU A 30 13.10 -9.76 -8.26
CA LEU A 30 12.70 -9.17 -9.52
C LEU A 30 13.80 -8.17 -9.91
N PRO A 31 14.35 -8.25 -11.13
CA PRO A 31 15.43 -7.36 -11.57
C PRO A 31 14.92 -5.98 -12.00
N ILE A 32 13.60 -5.76 -11.97
CA ILE A 32 12.93 -4.50 -12.30
C ILE A 32 12.29 -3.88 -11.06
N ASP A 33 12.20 -2.56 -11.06
CA ASP A 33 11.42 -1.82 -10.07
C ASP A 33 9.94 -1.90 -10.42
N LEU A 34 9.13 -2.39 -9.47
CA LEU A 34 7.68 -2.46 -9.61
C LEU A 34 7.00 -1.37 -8.81
N GLY A 35 6.19 -0.56 -9.51
CA GLY A 35 5.26 0.36 -8.87
C GLY A 35 4.13 -0.40 -8.19
N GLN A 36 3.96 -0.20 -6.89
CA GLN A 36 2.84 -0.75 -6.12
C GLN A 36 1.77 0.32 -5.91
N ASP A 37 0.53 0.03 -6.30
CA ASP A 37 -0.63 0.90 -6.07
C ASP A 37 -0.84 1.21 -4.58
N ALA A 38 -0.68 0.21 -3.71
CA ALA A 38 -0.72 0.38 -2.26
C ALA A 38 0.33 1.37 -1.76
N ALA A 39 1.55 1.33 -2.33
CA ALA A 39 2.61 2.28 -1.98
C ALA A 39 2.26 3.71 -2.45
N GLN A 40 1.66 3.85 -3.64
CA GLN A 40 1.20 5.14 -4.14
C GLN A 40 0.10 5.74 -3.24
N VAL A 41 -0.87 4.93 -2.83
CA VAL A 41 -1.94 5.34 -1.89
C VAL A 41 -1.34 5.78 -0.56
N LEU A 42 -0.45 4.99 0.04
CA LEU A 42 0.22 5.35 1.30
C LEU A 42 1.01 6.66 1.17
N SER A 43 1.72 6.84 0.06
CA SER A 43 2.48 8.06 -0.22
C SER A 43 1.55 9.29 -0.34
N CYS A 44 0.38 9.14 -0.96
CA CYS A 44 -0.61 10.22 -1.02
C CYS A 44 -1.19 10.55 0.36
N LEU A 45 -1.51 9.54 1.16
CA LEU A 45 -2.01 9.72 2.52
C LEU A 45 -0.99 10.40 3.43
N GLN A 46 0.30 10.06 3.32
CA GLN A 46 1.38 10.72 4.05
C GLN A 46 1.49 12.23 3.73
N ARG A 47 1.12 12.63 2.51
CA ARG A 47 1.09 14.05 2.09
C ARG A 47 -0.24 14.75 2.42
N GLY A 48 -1.20 14.06 3.04
CA GLY A 48 -2.55 14.59 3.29
C GLY A 48 -3.45 14.64 2.04
N ALA A 49 -3.00 14.08 0.91
CA ALA A 49 -3.74 14.06 -0.35
C ALA A 49 -4.80 12.95 -0.38
N HIS A 50 -5.72 12.95 0.60
CA HIS A 50 -6.72 11.91 0.81
C HIS A 50 -7.70 11.76 -0.36
N ARG A 51 -8.01 12.84 -1.10
CA ARG A 51 -8.85 12.78 -2.30
C ARG A 51 -8.19 11.95 -3.40
N ILE A 52 -6.92 12.23 -3.70
CA ILE A 52 -6.14 11.50 -4.69
C ILE A 52 -5.95 10.04 -4.24
N ALA A 53 -5.69 9.81 -2.94
CA ALA A 53 -5.60 8.46 -2.40
C ALA A 53 -6.90 7.66 -2.63
N LEU A 54 -8.07 8.28 -2.44
CA LEU A 54 -9.37 7.63 -2.66
C LEU A 54 -9.70 7.40 -4.15
N GLU A 55 -9.16 8.22 -5.05
CA GLU A 55 -9.24 7.98 -6.51
C GLU A 55 -8.38 6.79 -6.94
N ILE A 56 -7.16 6.68 -6.41
CA ILE A 56 -6.23 5.58 -6.76
C ILE A 56 -6.67 4.26 -6.11
N TYR A 57 -7.31 4.33 -4.94
CA TYR A 57 -7.69 3.14 -4.19
C TYR A 57 -8.84 2.38 -4.83
N LYS A 58 -8.51 1.30 -5.55
CA LYS A 58 -9.48 0.43 -6.25
C LYS A 58 -10.18 -0.59 -5.34
N GLY A 59 -9.76 -0.69 -4.08
CA GLY A 59 -10.32 -1.63 -3.10
C GLY A 59 -9.23 -2.30 -2.26
N ALA A 60 -9.65 -3.27 -1.44
CA ALA A 60 -8.77 -3.95 -0.50
C ALA A 60 -7.55 -4.57 -1.19
N VAL A 61 -6.35 -4.32 -0.66
CA VAL A 61 -5.09 -4.84 -1.19
C VAL A 61 -5.11 -6.37 -1.17
N LEU A 62 -4.96 -7.00 -2.35
CA LEU A 62 -4.87 -8.46 -2.56
C LEU A 62 -5.84 -9.30 -1.69
N PRO A 63 -7.17 -9.13 -1.82
CA PRO A 63 -8.16 -9.55 -0.82
C PRO A 63 -8.19 -11.06 -0.56
N HIS A 64 -7.72 -11.87 -1.51
CA HIS A 64 -7.66 -13.34 -1.41
C HIS A 64 -6.33 -13.87 -0.85
N SER A 65 -5.34 -13.00 -0.59
CA SER A 65 -4.04 -13.40 -0.06
C SER A 65 -4.06 -13.45 1.47
N GLU A 66 -3.67 -14.59 2.03
CA GLU A 66 -3.53 -14.82 3.48
C GLU A 66 -2.08 -14.68 3.96
N ALA A 67 -1.16 -14.22 3.10
CA ALA A 67 0.23 -14.05 3.49
C ALA A 67 0.34 -12.99 4.61
N PRO A 68 1.06 -13.24 5.72
CA PRO A 68 1.08 -12.36 6.89
C PRO A 68 1.40 -10.90 6.55
N GLY A 69 2.45 -10.65 5.75
CA GLY A 69 2.82 -9.29 5.34
C GLY A 69 1.78 -8.60 4.46
N ILE A 70 1.00 -9.36 3.68
CA ILE A 70 -0.08 -8.81 2.87
C ILE A 70 -1.30 -8.49 3.72
N VAL A 71 -1.62 -9.33 4.71
CA VAL A 71 -2.69 -9.05 5.68
C VAL A 71 -2.38 -7.77 6.46
N GLU A 72 -1.16 -7.64 6.99
CA GLU A 72 -0.71 -6.44 7.70
C GLU A 72 -0.76 -5.19 6.80
N LEU A 73 -0.26 -5.29 5.56
CA LEU A 73 -0.31 -4.19 4.59
C LEU A 73 -1.75 -3.76 4.29
N ARG A 74 -2.64 -4.72 4.04
CA ARG A 74 -4.06 -4.46 3.78
C ARG A 74 -4.74 -3.77 4.96
N GLU A 75 -4.50 -4.24 6.18
CA GLU A 75 -5.03 -3.61 7.38
C GLU A 75 -4.51 -2.18 7.55
N LYS A 76 -3.22 -1.97 7.33
CA LYS A 76 -2.57 -0.65 7.42
C LYS A 76 -3.15 0.34 6.42
N VAL A 77 -3.20 -0.02 5.14
CA VAL A 77 -3.74 0.84 4.08
C VAL A 77 -5.19 1.21 4.36
N SER A 78 -6.03 0.23 4.70
CA SER A 78 -7.45 0.45 4.99
C SER A 78 -7.66 1.34 6.22
N ALA A 79 -6.86 1.15 7.28
CA ALA A 79 -6.93 1.98 8.48
C ALA A 79 -6.54 3.44 8.19
N LEU A 80 -5.41 3.66 7.52
CA LEU A 80 -4.92 5.01 7.21
C LEU A 80 -5.85 5.77 6.26
N LEU A 81 -6.37 5.09 5.23
CA LEU A 81 -7.33 5.70 4.30
C LEU A 81 -8.59 6.13 5.04
N ARG A 82 -9.11 5.27 5.92
CA ARG A 82 -10.27 5.58 6.75
C ARG A 82 -10.01 6.79 7.66
N GLU A 83 -8.90 6.79 8.38
CA GLU A 83 -8.55 7.89 9.29
C GLU A 83 -8.46 9.22 8.53
N ALA A 84 -7.79 9.23 7.38
CA ALA A 84 -7.67 10.43 6.55
C ALA A 84 -9.04 10.91 6.01
N VAL A 85 -9.89 9.99 5.55
CA VAL A 85 -11.22 10.33 5.02
C VAL A 85 -12.16 10.80 6.14
N LEU A 86 -12.10 10.23 7.34
CA LEU A 86 -12.94 10.63 8.47
C LEU A 86 -12.51 11.95 9.09
N ASN A 87 -11.21 12.26 9.10
CA ASN A 87 -10.70 13.49 9.72
C ASN A 87 -10.74 14.68 8.76
N ASP A 88 -10.32 14.48 7.49
CA ASP A 88 -10.05 15.58 6.56
C ASP A 88 -10.95 15.52 5.30
N GLY A 89 -11.79 14.49 5.17
CA GLY A 89 -12.59 14.25 3.96
C GLY A 89 -13.80 15.17 3.82
N SER A 90 -14.11 15.53 2.56
CA SER A 90 -15.38 16.18 2.21
C SER A 90 -16.55 15.20 2.27
N ALA A 91 -17.79 15.71 2.30
CA ALA A 91 -19.00 14.87 2.23
C ALA A 91 -18.99 13.91 1.03
N GLU A 92 -18.50 14.37 -0.12
CA GLU A 92 -18.35 13.54 -1.32
C GLU A 92 -17.32 12.42 -1.13
N ALA A 93 -16.17 12.71 -0.50
CA ALA A 93 -15.16 11.69 -0.20
C ALA A 93 -15.69 10.64 0.79
N LEU A 94 -16.48 11.06 1.78
CA LEU A 94 -17.16 10.16 2.71
C LEU A 94 -18.17 9.25 2.01
N LEU A 95 -18.99 9.79 1.11
CA LEU A 95 -19.96 9.03 0.33
C LEU A 95 -19.25 8.00 -0.57
N LYS A 96 -18.18 8.42 -1.25
CA LYS A 96 -17.38 7.53 -2.08
C LYS A 96 -16.73 6.41 -1.27
N TYR A 97 -16.17 6.73 -0.10
CA TYR A 97 -15.63 5.74 0.82
C TYR A 97 -16.71 4.77 1.32
N ALA A 98 -17.90 5.26 1.69
CA ALA A 98 -19.02 4.44 2.16
C ALA A 98 -19.55 3.45 1.11
N GLY A 99 -19.35 3.75 -0.18
CA GLY A 99 -19.67 2.84 -1.28
C GLY A 99 -18.77 1.60 -1.35
N LEU A 100 -17.57 1.64 -0.77
CA LEU A 100 -16.60 0.55 -0.85
C LEU A 100 -17.05 -0.69 -0.05
N PRO A 101 -16.77 -1.91 -0.56
CA PRO A 101 -17.17 -3.14 0.11
C PRO A 101 -16.54 -3.32 1.50
N GLU A 102 -15.34 -2.75 1.70
CA GLU A 102 -14.64 -2.76 2.98
C GLU A 102 -15.27 -1.85 4.03
N ALA A 103 -15.88 -0.73 3.62
CA ALA A 103 -16.58 0.15 4.53
C ALA A 103 -17.82 -0.55 5.14
N LYS A 104 -18.47 -1.41 4.35
CA LYS A 104 -19.63 -2.22 4.78
C LYS A 104 -19.25 -3.39 5.69
N LYS A 105 -18.12 -4.06 5.43
CA LYS A 105 -17.73 -5.30 6.13
C LYS A 105 -17.02 -5.07 7.46
N ARG A 106 -16.56 -3.84 7.75
CA ARG A 106 -15.68 -3.60 8.91
C ARG A 106 -16.48 -3.48 10.21
N ARG A 107 -16.59 -4.60 10.93
CA ARG A 107 -16.96 -4.59 12.36
C ARG A 107 -15.98 -3.68 13.11
N ARG A 108 -16.50 -2.76 13.92
CA ARG A 108 -15.73 -1.70 14.62
C ARG A 108 -14.62 -2.35 15.48
N ARG A 109 -13.36 -2.27 15.05
CA ARG A 109 -12.19 -2.63 15.88
C ARG A 109 -11.98 -1.49 16.90
N PRO A 110 -11.91 -1.75 18.21
CA PRO A 110 -11.59 -0.70 19.17
C PRO A 110 -10.13 -0.25 18.98
N ALA A 111 -9.97 1.06 18.76
CA ALA A 111 -8.75 1.86 18.84
C ALA A 111 -7.53 1.40 18.02
N CYS A 112 -7.45 1.83 16.76
CA CYS A 112 -6.14 2.23 16.22
C CYS A 112 -5.75 3.52 16.95
N ARG A 113 -4.65 3.49 17.72
CA ARG A 113 -3.97 4.73 18.11
C ARG A 113 -3.55 5.43 16.80
N PRO A 114 -3.74 6.75 16.68
CA PRO A 114 -3.25 7.46 15.51
C PRO A 114 -1.73 7.27 15.44
N GLN A 115 -1.26 6.59 14.40
CA GLN A 115 0.16 6.65 14.06
C GLN A 115 0.40 8.07 13.56
N ALA A 116 1.25 8.81 14.27
CA ALA A 116 1.65 10.15 13.87
C ALA A 116 2.12 10.12 12.40
N PRO A 117 1.83 11.17 11.61
CA PRO A 117 2.25 11.22 10.22
C PRO A 117 3.78 11.09 10.15
N ALA A 118 4.26 10.37 9.14
CA ALA A 118 5.68 10.11 8.87
C ALA A 118 6.47 11.36 8.42
N ALA A 119 6.23 12.52 9.06
CA ALA A 119 6.88 13.80 8.78
C ALA A 119 8.12 14.06 9.67
N ALA A 120 8.66 13.04 10.34
CA ALA A 120 9.78 13.20 11.28
C ALA A 120 11.19 12.95 10.67
N LEU A 121 11.34 12.72 9.36
CA LEU A 121 12.64 12.38 8.75
C LEU A 121 13.34 13.53 7.99
N ALA A 122 12.89 14.78 8.08
CA ALA A 122 13.46 15.88 7.30
C ALA A 122 13.88 17.10 8.13
N LYS A 123 14.72 16.94 9.18
CA LYS A 123 15.60 18.01 9.70
C LYS A 123 16.87 17.45 10.35
N ALA A 124 17.80 16.97 9.54
CA ALA A 124 19.20 16.83 9.94
C ALA A 124 20.10 17.26 8.78
N GLY A 125 20.89 18.32 8.97
CA GLY A 125 21.99 18.64 8.06
C GLY A 125 21.95 19.99 7.35
N SER A 126 21.79 21.11 8.08
CA SER A 126 22.36 22.39 7.62
C SER A 126 22.85 23.24 8.78
N ARG A 127 24.03 22.92 9.30
CA ARG A 127 24.84 23.92 10.02
C ARG A 127 26.16 24.13 9.28
N ARG A 128 26.17 25.28 8.61
CA ARG A 128 27.30 26.02 8.07
C ARG A 128 28.50 25.95 9.03
N ARG A 129 29.68 25.61 8.53
CA ARG A 129 30.94 26.03 9.13
C ARG A 129 31.45 27.23 8.34
N ARG A 130 31.31 28.41 8.95
CA ARG A 130 32.20 29.56 8.74
C ARG A 130 33.14 29.58 9.94
N ALA A 131 34.42 29.49 9.67
CA ALA A 131 35.54 30.08 10.43
C ALA A 131 36.75 29.96 9.52
#